data_AF-A0A6G3XA01-F1
#
_entry.id   AF-A0A6G3XA01-F1
#
_cell.length_a   1.000
_cell.length_b   1.000
_cell.length_c   1.000
_cell.angle_alpha   90.00
_cell.angle_beta   90.00
_cell.angle_gamma   90.00
#
_symmetry.space_group_name_H-M   'P 1'
#
loop_
_entity.id
_entity.type
_entity.pdbx_description
1 polymer ?
#
loop_
_entity_poly.entity_id
_entity_poly.type
_entity_poly.pdbx_seq_one_letter_code
_entity_poly.pdbx_strand_id
1 'polypeptide(L)'
;MGKDHPTVLIAAAQGGDQQAKDQLVSAYLPLLYNVVGRALDGHADVDDVVQETVLRMLRGLPELRDPERFRSWLVAIAMNEIRAHWREKQSGAIPADRLDAAYDLPDPRADFVELTILELGLTGQRR
;
A
#
# COMPACT_ATOMS: atom_id res chain seq x y z
N MET A 1 14.14 10.16 -21.52
CA MET A 1 13.28 9.04 -21.11
C MET A 1 12.57 9.44 -19.84
N GLY A 2 11.28 9.76 -19.77
CA GLY A 2 10.13 9.28 -20.53
C GLY A 2 9.07 9.05 -19.44
N LYS A 3 8.23 10.07 -19.20
CA LYS A 3 7.22 10.05 -18.12
C LYS A 3 6.06 9.08 -18.44
N ASP A 4 6.15 8.43 -19.60
CA ASP A 4 5.13 7.59 -20.22
C ASP A 4 5.26 6.10 -19.84
N HIS A 5 6.38 5.69 -19.21
CA HIS A 5 6.62 4.28 -18.85
C HIS A 5 5.79 3.74 -17.66
N PRO A 6 5.53 4.51 -16.58
CA PRO A 6 4.79 3.97 -15.43
C PRO A 6 3.33 3.69 -15.76
N THR A 7 2.66 4.61 -16.44
CA THR A 7 1.23 4.50 -16.78
C THR A 7 0.96 3.36 -17.75
N VAL A 8 1.83 3.16 -18.74
CA VAL A 8 1.73 2.04 -19.70
C VAL A 8 1.91 0.69 -18.98
N LEU A 9 2.88 0.59 -18.06
CA LEU A 9 3.08 -0.61 -17.25
C LEU A 9 1.85 -0.92 -16.40
N ILE A 10 1.26 0.10 -15.76
CA ILE A 10 0.05 -0.03 -14.94
C ILE A 10 -1.13 -0.49 -15.81
N ALA A 11 -1.33 0.12 -16.99
CA ALA A 11 -2.40 -0.27 -17.90
C ALA A 11 -2.27 -1.71 -18.40
N ALA A 12 -1.04 -2.16 -18.71
CA ALA A 12 -0.79 -3.56 -19.09
C ALA A 12 -1.10 -4.52 -17.93
N ALA A 13 -0.68 -4.17 -16.71
CA ALA A 13 -0.98 -4.96 -15.51
C ALA A 13 -2.49 -5.00 -15.21
N GLN A 14 -3.23 -3.91 -15.44
CA GLN A 14 -4.70 -3.86 -15.37
C GLN A 14 -5.35 -4.78 -16.41
N GLY A 15 -4.79 -4.84 -17.62
CA GLY A 15 -5.21 -5.77 -18.68
C GLY A 15 -4.90 -7.24 -18.40
N GLY A 16 -4.28 -7.56 -17.26
CA GLY A 16 -3.99 -8.93 -16.84
C GLY A 16 -2.62 -9.45 -17.26
N ASP A 17 -1.76 -8.62 -17.86
CA ASP A 17 -0.39 -9.01 -18.20
C ASP A 17 0.40 -9.38 -16.94
N GLN A 18 0.79 -10.65 -16.84
CA GLN A 18 1.50 -11.18 -15.67
C GLN A 18 2.90 -10.59 -15.54
N GLN A 19 3.61 -10.40 -16.65
CA GLN A 19 4.95 -9.83 -16.63
C GLN A 19 4.90 -8.34 -16.20
N ALA A 20 3.85 -7.63 -16.61
CA ALA A 20 3.62 -6.26 -16.15
C ALA A 20 3.33 -6.21 -14.64
N LYS A 21 2.53 -7.14 -14.12
CA LYS A 21 2.28 -7.27 -12.66
C LYS A 21 3.56 -7.53 -11.89
N ASP A 22 4.39 -8.46 -12.35
CA ASP A 22 5.64 -8.83 -11.68
C ASP A 22 6.63 -7.65 -11.66
N GLN A 23 6.73 -6.91 -12.77
CA GLN A 23 7.52 -5.68 -12.85
C GLN A 23 6.98 -4.60 -11.92
N LEU A 24 5.66 -4.44 -11.85
CA LEU A 24 5.02 -3.46 -10.98
C LEU A 24 5.29 -3.77 -9.50
N VAL A 25 5.14 -5.04 -9.09
CA VAL A 25 5.49 -5.47 -7.72
C VAL A 25 6.97 -5.18 -7.44
N SER A 26 7.87 -5.63 -8.31
CA SER A 26 9.31 -5.46 -8.13
C SER A 26 9.72 -3.99 -8.01
N ALA A 27 9.11 -3.11 -8.81
CA ALA A 27 9.40 -1.68 -8.80
C ALA A 27 8.97 -0.98 -7.50
N TYR A 28 7.91 -1.46 -6.84
CA TYR A 28 7.33 -0.79 -5.68
C TYR A 28 7.58 -1.49 -4.34
N LEU A 29 8.09 -2.73 -4.33
CA LEU A 29 8.51 -3.41 -3.11
C LEU A 29 9.45 -2.57 -2.22
N PRO A 30 10.51 -1.90 -2.76
CA PRO A 30 11.36 -1.05 -1.92
C PRO A 30 10.62 0.10 -1.25
N LEU A 31 9.61 0.70 -1.92
CA LEU A 31 8.78 1.74 -1.31
C LEU A 31 7.95 1.17 -0.16
N LEU A 32 7.31 0.02 -0.37
CA LEU A 32 6.49 -0.64 0.65
C LEU A 32 7.32 -1.00 1.88
N TYR A 33 8.48 -1.60 1.69
CA TYR A 33 9.40 -1.93 2.78
C TYR A 33 9.85 -0.69 3.57
N ASN A 34 10.10 0.42 2.90
CA ASN A 34 10.46 1.67 3.58
C ASN A 34 9.29 2.25 4.39
N VAL A 35 8.09 2.32 3.81
CA VAL A 35 6.90 2.88 4.47
C VAL A 35 6.51 2.00 5.67
N VAL A 36 6.35 0.70 5.44
CA VAL A 36 5.94 -0.27 6.47
C VAL A 36 7.02 -0.43 7.54
N GLY A 37 8.28 -0.59 7.13
CA GLY A 37 9.41 -0.73 8.05
C GLY A 37 9.56 0.46 8.99
N ARG A 38 9.35 1.69 8.48
CA ARG A 38 9.36 2.90 9.31
C ARG A 38 8.16 2.97 10.25
N ALA A 39 6.98 2.55 9.80
CA ALA A 39 5.77 2.61 10.62
C ALA A 39 5.72 1.53 11.71
N LEU A 40 6.38 0.39 11.49
CA LEU A 40 6.48 -0.71 12.45
C LEU A 40 7.81 -0.72 13.23
N ASP A 41 8.66 0.29 13.06
CA ASP A 41 9.99 0.38 13.70
C ASP A 41 10.85 -0.89 13.53
N GLY A 42 10.79 -1.50 12.35
CA GLY A 42 11.54 -2.72 12.02
C GLY A 42 11.03 -4.00 12.70
N HIS A 43 9.77 -4.04 13.17
CA HIS A 43 9.16 -5.25 13.74
C HIS A 43 9.19 -6.44 12.76
N ALA A 44 9.14 -7.67 13.29
CA ALA A 44 9.13 -8.90 12.49
C ALA A 44 7.94 -9.01 11.51
N ASP A 45 6.87 -8.24 11.75
CA ASP A 45 5.61 -8.32 10.98
C ASP A 45 5.65 -7.46 9.70
N VAL A 46 6.79 -6.81 9.39
CA VAL A 46 6.95 -6.00 8.18
C VAL A 46 6.68 -6.81 6.91
N ASP A 47 7.21 -8.02 6.82
CA ASP A 47 7.03 -8.88 5.65
C ASP A 47 5.56 -9.26 5.43
N ASP A 48 4.81 -9.51 6.51
CA ASP A 48 3.39 -9.88 6.44
C ASP A 48 2.54 -8.71 5.95
N VAL A 49 2.78 -7.51 6.49
CA VAL A 49 2.06 -6.29 6.09
C VAL A 49 2.39 -5.91 4.65
N VAL A 50 3.65 -6.04 4.22
CA VAL A 50 4.05 -5.82 2.81
C VAL A 50 3.36 -6.82 1.89
N GLN A 51 3.35 -8.11 2.24
CA GLN A 51 2.68 -9.14 1.44
C GLN A 51 1.19 -8.86 1.29
N GLU A 52 0.46 -8.59 2.37
CA GLU A 52 -0.97 -8.29 2.27
C GLU A 52 -1.24 -7.02 1.45
N THR A 53 -0.38 -6.00 1.60
CA THR A 53 -0.44 -4.78 0.78
C THR A 53 -0.30 -5.09 -0.70
N VAL A 54 0.66 -5.94 -1.09
CA VAL A 54 0.85 -6.36 -2.49
C VAL A 54 -0.35 -7.15 -3.00
N LEU A 55 -0.91 -8.06 -2.19
CA LEU A 55 -2.10 -8.84 -2.58
C LEU A 55 -3.32 -7.93 -2.77
N ARG A 56 -3.51 -6.92 -1.92
CA ARG A 56 -4.59 -5.94 -2.07
C ARG A 56 -4.36 -5.03 -3.28
N MET A 57 -3.13 -4.59 -3.49
CA MET A 57 -2.76 -3.85 -4.69
C MET A 57 -3.10 -4.65 -5.95
N LEU A 58 -2.68 -5.91 -6.06
CA LEU A 58 -2.97 -6.71 -7.26
C LEU A 58 -4.47 -6.96 -7.47
N ARG A 59 -5.24 -7.16 -6.38
CA ARG A 59 -6.70 -7.33 -6.43
C ARG A 59 -7.45 -6.07 -6.84
N GLY A 60 -7.06 -4.91 -6.30
CA GLY A 60 -7.71 -3.63 -6.59
C GLY A 60 -7.20 -2.92 -7.85
N LEU A 61 -6.07 -3.36 -8.42
CA LEU A 61 -5.46 -2.73 -9.58
C LEU A 61 -6.42 -2.58 -10.78
N PRO A 62 -7.25 -3.58 -11.15
CA PRO A 62 -8.20 -3.46 -12.27
C PRO A 62 -9.23 -2.34 -12.06
N GLU A 63 -9.51 -1.95 -10.82
CA GLU A 63 -10.50 -0.93 -10.49
C GLU A 63 -9.89 0.48 -10.33
N LEU A 64 -8.56 0.60 -10.39
CA LEU A 64 -7.87 1.88 -10.33
C LEU A 64 -8.19 2.74 -11.56
N ARG A 65 -9.01 3.77 -11.36
CA ARG A 65 -9.51 4.65 -12.44
C ARG A 65 -8.46 5.54 -13.08
N ASP A 66 -7.44 5.92 -12.32
CA ASP A 66 -6.40 6.85 -12.75
C ASP A 66 -5.01 6.26 -12.44
N PRO A 67 -4.32 5.70 -13.46
CA PRO A 67 -2.98 5.14 -13.31
C PRO A 67 -1.94 6.15 -12.79
N GLU A 68 -2.11 7.45 -13.02
CA GLU A 68 -1.17 8.46 -12.51
C GLU A 68 -1.19 8.53 -10.96
N ARG A 69 -2.29 8.08 -10.35
CA ARG A 69 -2.47 8.04 -8.89
C ARG A 69 -2.04 6.74 -8.26
N PHE A 70 -1.48 5.80 -9.04
CA PHE A 70 -1.09 4.48 -8.55
C PHE A 70 -0.19 4.56 -7.31
N ARG A 71 0.81 5.44 -7.30
CA ARG A 71 1.74 5.55 -6.17
C ARG A 71 1.04 5.96 -4.88
N SER A 72 0.18 6.99 -4.92
CA SER A 72 -0.54 7.44 -3.73
C SER A 72 -1.59 6.43 -3.28
N TRP A 73 -2.26 5.78 -4.23
CA TRP A 73 -3.19 4.69 -3.96
C TRP A 73 -2.50 3.47 -3.31
N LEU A 74 -1.29 3.10 -3.76
CA LEU A 74 -0.53 2.01 -3.16
C LEU A 74 -0.11 2.34 -1.72
N VAL A 75 0.37 3.56 -1.48
CA VAL A 75 0.72 4.02 -0.12
C VAL A 75 -0.51 4.01 0.79
N ALA A 76 -1.67 4.38 0.27
CA ALA A 76 -2.93 4.33 1.00
C ALA A 76 -3.29 2.91 1.46
N ILE A 77 -3.16 1.92 0.57
CA ILE A 77 -3.33 0.50 0.93
C ILE A 77 -2.35 0.11 2.06
N ALA A 78 -1.07 0.48 1.93
CA ALA A 78 -0.07 0.15 2.96
C ALA A 78 -0.44 0.72 4.33
N MET A 79 -0.93 1.96 4.39
CA MET A 79 -1.37 2.59 5.64
C MET A 79 -2.58 1.89 6.24
N ASN A 80 -3.55 1.46 5.42
CA ASN A 80 -4.68 0.65 5.87
C ASN A 80 -4.21 -0.66 6.52
N GLU A 81 -3.25 -1.34 5.90
CA GLU A 81 -2.70 -2.59 6.45
C GLU A 81 -1.93 -2.38 7.75
N ILE A 82 -1.13 -1.30 7.85
CA ILE A 82 -0.46 -0.92 9.09
C ILE A 82 -1.49 -0.66 10.21
N ARG A 83 -2.55 0.12 9.93
CA ARG A 83 -3.61 0.40 10.92
C ARG A 83 -4.36 -0.88 11.31
N ALA A 84 -4.65 -1.77 10.37
CA ALA A 84 -5.27 -3.05 10.64
C ALA A 84 -4.39 -3.91 11.57
N HIS A 85 -3.10 -4.02 11.27
CA HIS A 85 -2.13 -4.74 12.09
C HIS A 85 -2.07 -4.21 13.54
N TRP A 86 -2.01 -2.89 13.74
CA TRP A 86 -2.03 -2.31 15.08
C TRP A 86 -3.33 -2.59 15.84
N ARG A 87 -4.49 -2.55 15.15
CA ARG A 87 -5.78 -2.89 15.78
C ARG A 87 -5.82 -4.33 16.23
N GLU A 88 -5.34 -5.27 15.42
CA GLU A 88 -5.29 -6.70 15.74
C GLU A 88 -4.39 -6.97 16.96
N LYS A 89 -3.23 -6.31 17.04
CA LYS A 89 -2.31 -6.43 18.18
C LYS A 89 -2.91 -5.89 19.48
N GLN A 90 -3.76 -4.86 19.40
CA GLN A 90 -4.45 -4.28 20.56
C GLN A 90 -5.68 -5.08 20.99
N SER A 91 -6.40 -5.68 20.05
CA SER A 91 -7.65 -6.41 20.33
C SER A 91 -7.44 -7.89 20.70
N GLY A 92 -6.26 -8.46 20.40
CA GLY A 92 -5.97 -9.88 20.63
C GLY A 92 -6.87 -10.85 19.85
N ALA A 93 -7.66 -10.35 18.89
CA ALA A 93 -8.66 -11.10 18.15
C ALA A 93 -8.47 -10.89 16.65
N ILE A 94 -8.46 -11.98 15.89
CA ILE A 94 -8.48 -11.96 14.41
C ILE A 94 -9.93 -11.70 13.96
N PRO A 95 -10.23 -10.58 13.28
CA PRO A 95 -11.56 -10.36 12.73
C PRO A 95 -11.77 -11.29 11.52
N ALA A 96 -12.85 -12.06 11.53
CA ALA A 96 -13.25 -12.94 10.43
C ALA A 96 -13.58 -12.20 9.12
N ASP A 97 -13.69 -10.87 9.17
CA ASP A 97 -14.13 -9.96 8.10
C ASP A 97 -12.99 -9.45 7.18
N ARG A 98 -11.75 -9.94 7.37
CA ARG A 98 -10.58 -9.44 6.62
C ARG A 98 -10.67 -9.69 5.10
N LEU A 99 -11.56 -10.59 4.66
CA LEU A 99 -11.81 -10.93 3.26
C LEU A 99 -12.83 -10.01 2.56
N ASP A 100 -13.77 -9.38 3.28
CA ASP A 100 -14.87 -8.61 2.67
C ASP A 100 -14.58 -7.10 2.57
N ALA A 101 -13.60 -6.59 3.30
CA ALA A 101 -13.12 -5.19 3.19
C ALA A 101 -12.36 -4.88 1.87
N ALA A 102 -12.42 -5.76 0.88
CA ALA A 102 -11.67 -5.68 -0.38
C ALA A 102 -12.26 -4.70 -1.41
N TYR A 103 -13.46 -4.14 -1.17
CA TYR A 103 -14.19 -3.34 -2.15
C TYR A 103 -14.27 -1.84 -1.86
N ASP A 104 -13.74 -1.37 -0.72
CA ASP A 104 -13.59 0.06 -0.47
C ASP A 104 -12.22 0.48 -0.99
N LEU A 105 -12.17 0.88 -2.27
CA LEU A 105 -10.96 1.45 -2.85
C LEU A 105 -10.50 2.61 -1.96
N PRO A 106 -9.31 2.55 -1.36
CA PRO A 106 -8.84 3.63 -0.50
C PRO A 106 -8.83 4.94 -1.29
N ASP A 107 -9.45 6.00 -0.75
CA ASP A 107 -9.34 7.33 -1.34
C ASP A 107 -7.89 7.81 -1.18
N PRO A 108 -7.11 7.88 -2.26
CA PRO A 108 -5.70 8.24 -2.16
C PRO A 108 -5.50 9.68 -1.68
N ARG A 109 -6.55 10.53 -1.66
CA ARG A 109 -6.47 11.87 -1.07
C ARG A 109 -6.60 11.83 0.45
N ALA A 110 -7.54 11.06 0.99
CA ALA A 110 -7.74 10.95 2.43
C ALA A 110 -6.51 10.33 3.11
N ASP A 111 -6.00 9.24 2.53
CA ASP A 111 -4.85 8.52 3.09
C ASP A 111 -3.51 9.25 2.90
N PHE A 112 -3.35 10.08 1.85
CA PHE A 112 -2.17 10.92 1.68
C PHE A 112 -2.11 12.08 2.70
N VAL A 113 -3.26 12.62 3.09
CA VAL A 113 -3.34 13.59 4.19
C VAL A 113 -2.89 12.92 5.49
N GLU A 114 -3.30 11.69 5.73
CA GLU A 114 -2.85 10.94 6.91
C GLU A 114 -1.36 10.60 6.86
N LEU A 115 -0.80 10.28 5.68
CA LEU A 115 0.65 10.15 5.48
C LEU A 115 1.36 11.45 5.82
N THR A 116 0.84 12.60 5.36
CA THR A 116 1.42 13.92 5.65
C THR A 116 1.37 14.20 7.16
N ILE A 117 0.27 13.82 7.83
CA ILE A 117 0.14 13.94 9.28
C ILE A 117 1.11 13.02 10.01
N LEU A 118 1.31 11.78 9.55
CA LEU A 118 2.27 10.84 10.11
C LEU A 118 3.72 11.33 9.89
N GLU A 119 4.02 11.83 8.70
CA GLU A 119 5.33 12.37 8.33
C GLU A 119 5.67 13.66 9.09
N LEU A 120 4.68 14.52 9.35
CA LEU A 120 4.79 15.71 10.20
C LEU A 120 4.74 15.41 11.72
N GLY A 121 4.17 14.27 12.12
CA GLY A 121 4.14 13.80 13.51
C GLY A 121 5.39 13.03 13.93
N LEU A 122 6.09 12.40 12.98
CA LEU A 122 7.33 11.65 13.21
C LEU A 122 8.59 12.54 13.26
N THR A 123 8.47 13.85 13.05
CA THR A 123 9.56 14.83 13.28
C THR A 123 9.68 15.29 14.74
N GLY A 124 8.78 14.86 15.63
CA GLY A 124 8.76 15.27 17.03
C GLY A 124 9.64 14.49 18.01
N GLN A 125 10.28 13.38 17.58
CA GLN A 125 10.96 12.47 18.52
C GLN A 125 12.42 12.21 18.16
N ARG A 126 13.20 13.29 18.07
CA ARG A 126 14.65 13.24 18.28
C ARG A 126 15.08 14.42 19.15
N ARG A 127 14.95 14.24 20.46
CA ARG A 127 15.77 14.93 21.46
C ARG A 127 16.10 13.97 22.59
#